data_AF-A0A7C1E6I1-F1
#
_entry.id   AF-A0A7C1E6I1-F1
#
_cell.length_a   1.000
_cell.length_b   1.000
_cell.length_c   1.000
_cell.angle_alpha   90.00
_cell.angle_beta   90.00
_cell.angle_gamma   90.00
#
_symmetry.space_group_name_H-M   'P 1'
#
loop_
_entity.id
_entity.type
_entity.pdbx_description
1 polymer ?
#
loop_
_entity_poly.entity_id
_entity_poly.type
_entity_poly.pdbx_seq_one_letter_code
_entity_poly.pdbx_strand_id
1 'polypeptide(L)'
;MHKIFTLAVMLCLVPLAPALASPQQTGGSYLHIVEPQGGLYYHGQKLLPGDPFWTVIVGDRQMAVRAEGSDNVLTVYFTLYDVQEREVIDQQLDATPGDGFACLFSNVPRGTYLVIALGLAADLEEPVASDWRTPILFIPT
;
A
#
# COMPACT_ATOMS: atom_id res chain seq x y z
N MET A 1 37.93 -5.62 -16.11
CA MET A 1 37.42 -6.83 -15.43
C MET A 1 37.32 -6.69 -13.90
N HIS A 2 38.07 -5.79 -13.25
CA HIS A 2 38.03 -5.61 -11.79
C HIS A 2 36.70 -5.03 -11.24
N LYS A 3 36.03 -4.15 -12.01
CA LYS A 3 34.83 -3.41 -11.54
C LYS A 3 33.56 -4.26 -11.41
N ILE A 4 33.45 -5.36 -12.17
CA ILE A 4 32.28 -6.27 -12.10
C ILE A 4 32.37 -7.16 -10.85
N PHE A 5 33.59 -7.53 -10.45
CA PHE A 5 33.83 -8.32 -9.25
C PHE A 5 33.53 -7.52 -7.96
N THR A 6 33.77 -6.20 -7.97
CA THR A 6 33.48 -5.32 -6.83
C THR A 6 31.97 -5.16 -6.60
N LEU A 7 31.17 -5.13 -7.67
CA LEU A 7 29.71 -4.99 -7.59
C LEU A 7 29.05 -6.28 -7.03
N ALA A 8 29.58 -7.45 -7.41
CA ALA A 8 29.10 -8.74 -6.92
C ALA A 8 29.39 -8.96 -5.43
N VAL A 9 30.53 -8.47 -4.94
CA VAL A 9 30.89 -8.52 -3.51
C VAL A 9 30.04 -7.56 -2.67
N MET A 10 29.64 -6.41 -3.23
CA MET A 10 28.74 -5.45 -2.55
C MET A 10 27.30 -5.98 -2.44
N LEU A 11 26.81 -6.70 -3.45
CA LEU A 11 25.47 -7.31 -3.41
C LEU A 11 25.36 -8.46 -2.40
N CYS A 12 26.48 -9.11 -2.05
CA CYS A 12 26.54 -10.16 -1.03
C CYS A 12 26.66 -9.61 0.41
N LEU A 13 26.85 -8.29 0.58
CA LEU A 13 26.97 -7.62 1.88
C LEU A 13 25.70 -6.89 2.33
N VAL A 14 24.60 -6.98 1.56
CA VAL A 14 23.29 -6.57 2.05
C VAL A 14 22.87 -7.61 3.10
N PRO A 15 22.78 -7.25 4.39
CA PRO A 15 22.41 -8.20 5.42
C PRO A 15 21.00 -8.69 5.12
N LEU A 16 20.86 -10.00 4.97
CA LEU A 16 19.67 -10.75 5.36
C LEU A 16 19.38 -10.36 6.82
N ALA A 17 18.57 -9.32 7.02
CA ALA A 17 18.01 -9.01 8.31
C ALA A 17 16.60 -9.61 8.36
N PRO A 18 16.41 -10.78 8.99
CA PRO A 18 15.12 -11.14 9.55
C PRO A 18 14.99 -10.38 10.87
N ALA A 19 14.45 -9.18 10.80
CA ALA A 19 13.94 -8.49 11.97
C ALA A 19 12.84 -7.54 11.52
N LEU A 20 11.73 -8.14 11.09
CA LEU A 20 10.45 -7.62 11.55
C LEU A 20 10.52 -7.68 13.08
N ALA A 21 11.09 -6.64 13.69
CA ALA A 21 10.64 -6.25 15.00
C ALA A 21 9.17 -5.88 14.79
N SER A 22 8.28 -6.87 14.89
CA SER A 22 6.91 -6.58 15.27
C SER A 22 7.06 -5.79 16.58
N PRO A 23 6.71 -4.49 16.62
CA PRO A 23 6.57 -3.86 17.90
C PRO A 23 5.52 -4.70 18.62
N GLN A 24 5.91 -5.31 19.74
CA GLN A 24 4.96 -5.85 20.67
C GLN A 24 4.05 -4.67 21.05
N GLN A 25 2.85 -4.67 20.47
CA GLN A 25 2.00 -3.51 20.31
C GLN A 25 1.36 -3.18 21.66
N THR A 26 2.01 -2.33 22.44
CA THR A 26 1.38 -1.63 23.55
C THR A 26 0.57 -0.47 22.98
N GLY A 27 -0.70 -0.75 22.61
CA GLY A 27 -1.82 0.20 22.73
C GLY A 27 -1.88 1.46 21.86
N GLY A 28 -1.16 1.57 20.73
CA GLY A 28 -1.23 2.72 19.82
C GLY A 28 -2.21 2.58 18.65
N SER A 29 -2.53 3.69 18.00
CA SER A 29 -3.40 3.75 16.81
C SER A 29 -2.64 3.31 15.56
N TYR A 30 -3.14 2.33 14.81
CA TYR A 30 -2.49 1.87 13.58
C TYR A 30 -3.46 1.69 12.41
N LEU A 31 -2.88 1.71 11.21
CA LEU A 31 -3.54 1.43 9.95
C LEU A 31 -2.53 0.75 9.02
N HIS A 32 -2.96 -0.25 8.27
CA HIS A 32 -2.14 -1.01 7.34
C HIS A 32 -2.93 -1.30 6.07
N ILE A 33 -2.43 -0.86 4.92
CA ILE A 33 -2.97 -1.24 3.61
C ILE A 33 -2.55 -2.69 3.34
N VAL A 34 -3.55 -3.56 3.33
CA VAL A 34 -3.40 -5.01 3.13
C VAL A 34 -3.76 -5.46 1.72
N GLU A 35 -4.48 -4.64 0.96
CA GLU A 35 -4.68 -4.80 -0.48
C GLU A 35 -4.62 -3.45 -1.23
N PRO A 36 -4.07 -3.40 -2.45
CA PRO A 36 -3.40 -4.52 -3.12
C PRO A 36 -2.05 -4.82 -2.47
N GLN A 37 -1.71 -6.11 -2.39
CA GLN A 37 -0.39 -6.53 -1.95
C GLN A 37 0.62 -6.29 -3.06
N GLY A 38 1.91 -6.43 -2.71
CA GLY A 38 2.96 -6.50 -3.71
C GLY A 38 2.72 -7.65 -4.68
N GLY A 39 2.91 -7.43 -5.98
CA GLY A 39 2.84 -8.50 -6.98
C GLY A 39 2.27 -8.07 -8.33
N LEU A 40 2.08 -9.06 -9.20
CA LEU A 40 1.46 -8.89 -10.52
C LEU A 40 0.03 -9.41 -10.48
N TYR A 41 -0.92 -8.58 -10.91
CA TYR A 41 -2.34 -8.87 -11.00
C TYR A 41 -2.79 -8.80 -12.46
N TYR A 42 -3.65 -9.74 -12.86
CA TYR A 42 -4.31 -9.76 -14.16
C TYR A 42 -5.80 -10.03 -13.96
N HIS A 43 -6.65 -9.09 -14.37
CA HIS A 43 -8.11 -9.16 -14.17
C HIS A 43 -8.50 -9.53 -12.73
N GLY A 44 -7.96 -8.80 -11.75
CA GLY A 44 -8.21 -8.97 -10.32
C GLY A 44 -7.48 -10.16 -9.67
N GLN A 45 -6.83 -11.02 -10.44
CA GLN A 45 -6.15 -12.21 -9.90
C GLN A 45 -4.64 -11.98 -9.73
N LYS A 46 -4.14 -12.20 -8.51
CA LYS A 46 -2.70 -12.19 -8.21
C LYS A 46 -2.03 -13.40 -8.87
N LEU A 47 -1.14 -13.16 -9.83
CA LEU A 47 -0.45 -14.19 -10.60
C LEU A 47 0.86 -14.65 -9.96
N LEU A 48 1.58 -13.74 -9.31
CA LEU A 48 2.87 -14.04 -8.70
C LEU A 48 2.75 -14.19 -7.18
N PRO A 49 3.21 -15.31 -6.59
CA PRO A 49 3.29 -15.46 -5.15
C PRO A 49 4.37 -14.55 -4.55
N GLY A 50 4.17 -14.17 -3.29
CA GLY A 50 5.05 -13.26 -2.54
C GLY A 50 4.54 -11.81 -2.52
N ASP A 51 5.26 -10.95 -1.81
CA ASP A 51 4.89 -9.56 -1.56
C ASP A 51 6.06 -8.61 -1.84
N PRO A 52 6.46 -8.43 -3.12
CA PRO A 52 7.46 -7.44 -3.46
C PRO A 52 7.03 -6.03 -3.04
N PHE A 53 7.98 -5.10 -2.98
CA PHE A 53 7.64 -3.71 -2.64
C PHE A 53 6.78 -3.01 -3.71
N TRP A 54 6.70 -3.56 -4.92
CA TRP A 54 5.96 -3.01 -6.07
C TRP A 54 4.68 -3.80 -6.37
N THR A 55 3.72 -3.15 -7.01
CA THR A 55 2.48 -3.76 -7.51
C THR A 55 2.26 -3.40 -8.98
N VAL A 56 1.84 -4.37 -9.79
CA VAL A 56 1.44 -4.18 -11.19
C VAL A 56 0.04 -4.75 -11.36
N ILE A 57 -0.92 -3.95 -11.82
CA ILE A 57 -2.31 -4.36 -12.06
C ILE A 57 -2.63 -4.14 -13.53
N VAL A 58 -3.03 -5.22 -14.22
CA VAL A 58 -3.31 -5.21 -15.66
C VAL A 58 -4.72 -5.73 -15.92
N GLY A 59 -5.45 -5.02 -16.77
CA GLY A 59 -6.75 -5.50 -17.28
C GLY A 59 -7.95 -5.13 -16.42
N ASP A 60 -7.74 -4.40 -15.32
CA ASP A 60 -8.83 -3.89 -14.47
C ASP A 60 -9.11 -2.42 -14.77
N ARG A 61 -10.35 -1.98 -14.55
CA ARG A 61 -10.73 -0.56 -14.58
C ARG A 61 -10.91 0.04 -13.19
N GLN A 62 -10.78 -0.80 -12.17
CA GLN A 62 -11.02 -0.44 -10.79
C GLN A 62 -9.84 -0.90 -9.95
N MET A 63 -9.51 -0.15 -8.91
CA MET A 63 -8.50 -0.51 -7.94
C MET A 63 -9.17 -0.67 -6.59
N ALA A 64 -9.32 -1.92 -6.14
CA ALA A 64 -9.77 -2.22 -4.80
C ALA A 64 -8.62 -2.00 -3.82
N VAL A 65 -8.90 -1.29 -2.73
CA VAL A 65 -7.96 -1.07 -1.64
C VAL A 65 -8.62 -1.53 -0.36
N ARG A 66 -7.88 -2.28 0.46
CA ARG A 66 -8.31 -2.69 1.79
C ARG A 66 -7.23 -2.31 2.80
N ALA A 67 -7.66 -1.81 3.94
CA ALA A 67 -6.82 -1.53 5.08
C ALA A 67 -7.37 -2.15 6.37
N GLU A 68 -6.47 -2.58 7.24
CA GLU A 68 -6.76 -3.04 8.59
C GLU A 68 -6.22 -2.02 9.59
N GLY A 69 -6.99 -1.68 10.61
CA GLY A 69 -6.57 -0.73 11.65
C GLY A 69 -6.92 -1.24 13.03
N SER A 70 -6.45 -0.53 14.06
CA SER A 70 -6.87 -0.75 15.43
C SER A 70 -8.34 -0.39 15.66
N ASP A 71 -8.96 -0.98 16.70
CA ASP A 71 -10.37 -0.77 17.05
C ASP A 71 -10.74 0.69 17.36
N ASN A 72 -9.76 1.54 17.65
CA ASN A 72 -9.94 2.96 17.91
C ASN A 72 -9.90 3.83 16.64
N VAL A 73 -9.60 3.29 15.46
CA VAL A 73 -9.72 4.03 14.19
C VAL A 73 -11.19 4.13 13.81
N LEU A 74 -11.69 5.35 13.65
CA LEU A 74 -13.10 5.65 13.44
C LEU A 74 -13.48 5.70 11.96
N THR A 75 -12.59 6.25 11.14
CA THR A 75 -12.81 6.44 9.71
C THR A 75 -11.47 6.52 8.99
N VAL A 76 -11.43 6.09 7.74
CA VAL A 76 -10.25 6.14 6.88
C VAL A 76 -10.57 6.89 5.60
N TYR A 77 -9.71 7.83 5.27
CA TYR A 77 -9.71 8.56 4.01
C TYR A 77 -8.64 7.98 3.09
N PHE A 78 -9.07 7.40 1.96
CA PHE A 78 -8.21 6.86 0.94
C PHE A 78 -7.98 7.89 -0.17
N THR A 79 -6.74 8.03 -0.63
CA THR A 79 -6.37 8.92 -1.74
C THR A 79 -5.58 8.13 -2.78
N LEU A 80 -5.97 8.28 -4.05
CA LEU A 80 -5.22 7.80 -5.21
C LEU A 80 -4.48 8.99 -5.84
N TYR A 81 -3.16 8.97 -5.77
CA TYR A 81 -2.29 10.02 -6.29
C TYR A 81 -1.48 9.52 -7.48
N ASP A 82 -1.54 10.23 -8.61
CA ASP A 82 -0.69 9.96 -9.77
C ASP A 82 0.70 10.56 -9.51
N VAL A 83 1.71 9.69 -9.44
CA VAL A 83 3.08 10.08 -9.13
C VAL A 83 3.75 10.82 -10.29
N GLN A 84 3.33 10.54 -11.53
CA GLN A 84 3.92 11.15 -12.72
C GLN A 84 3.32 12.54 -12.95
N GLU A 85 1.99 12.65 -12.94
CA GLU A 85 1.27 13.91 -13.16
C GLU A 85 1.21 14.79 -11.91
N ARG A 86 1.58 14.22 -10.75
CA ARG A 86 1.63 14.90 -9.45
C ARG A 86 0.30 15.44 -8.96
N GLU A 87 -0.79 14.75 -9.27
CA GLU A 87 -2.14 15.15 -8.93
C GLU A 87 -2.92 14.05 -8.20
N VAL A 88 -3.91 14.47 -7.42
CA VAL A 88 -4.88 13.55 -6.82
C VAL A 88 -5.95 13.22 -7.85
N ILE A 89 -6.12 11.94 -8.13
CA ILE A 89 -7.06 11.43 -9.14
C ILE A 89 -8.42 11.12 -8.52
N ASP A 90 -8.44 10.51 -7.33
CA ASP A 90 -9.67 10.13 -6.64
C ASP A 90 -9.44 10.06 -5.13
N GLN A 91 -10.51 10.25 -4.36
CA GLN A 91 -10.51 10.18 -2.91
C GLN A 91 -11.83 9.59 -2.39
N GLN A 92 -11.75 8.71 -1.39
CA GLN A 92 -12.91 8.03 -0.82
C GLN A 92 -12.81 7.96 0.70
N LEU A 93 -13.94 8.13 1.37
CA LEU A 93 -14.06 8.02 2.82
C LEU A 93 -14.79 6.72 3.16
N ASP A 94 -14.21 5.93 4.05
CA ASP A 94 -14.87 4.80 4.70
C ASP A 94 -15.03 5.08 6.20
N ALA A 95 -16.26 4.99 6.70
CA ALA A 95 -16.62 5.21 8.10
C ALA A 95 -17.21 3.95 8.75
N THR A 96 -16.96 2.77 8.17
CA THR A 96 -17.55 1.49 8.59
C THR A 96 -16.46 0.56 9.16
N PRO A 97 -16.05 0.72 10.43
CA PRO A 97 -14.90 0.00 11.00
C PRO A 97 -15.10 -1.51 11.22
N GLY A 98 -16.30 -2.05 10.98
CA GLY A 98 -16.70 -3.39 11.43
C GLY A 98 -15.87 -4.57 10.90
N ASP A 99 -15.36 -4.48 9.66
CA ASP A 99 -14.61 -5.56 8.98
C ASP A 99 -13.26 -5.07 8.41
N GLY A 100 -12.73 -3.96 8.95
CA GLY A 100 -11.66 -3.17 8.34
C GLY A 100 -12.20 -2.07 7.43
N PHE A 101 -11.31 -1.40 6.70
CA PHE A 101 -11.64 -0.28 5.82
C PHE A 101 -11.38 -0.65 4.37
N ALA A 102 -12.24 -0.22 3.45
CA ALA A 102 -12.06 -0.49 2.04
C ALA A 102 -12.55 0.65 1.16
N CYS A 103 -11.98 0.76 -0.04
CA CYS A 103 -12.50 1.60 -1.09
C CYS A 103 -12.32 0.95 -2.46
N LEU A 104 -13.03 1.48 -3.46
CA LEU A 104 -12.93 1.03 -4.84
C LEU A 104 -12.79 2.24 -5.77
N PHE A 105 -11.56 2.61 -6.08
CA PHE A 105 -11.30 3.65 -7.09
C PHE A 105 -11.77 3.16 -8.44
N SER A 106 -12.62 3.93 -9.11
CA SER A 106 -13.27 3.52 -10.36
C SER A 106 -12.75 4.32 -11.55
N ASN A 107 -12.72 3.68 -12.73
CA ASN A 107 -12.21 4.28 -13.97
C ASN A 107 -10.77 4.79 -13.83
N VAL A 108 -9.92 4.04 -13.11
CA VAL A 108 -8.52 4.44 -12.87
C VAL A 108 -7.78 4.46 -14.22
N PRO A 109 -7.18 5.61 -14.61
CA PRO A 109 -6.45 5.69 -15.86
C PRO A 109 -5.16 4.88 -15.81
N ARG A 110 -4.49 4.74 -16.96
CA ARG A 110 -3.15 4.16 -17.00
C ARG A 110 -2.19 5.12 -16.27
N GLY A 111 -1.41 4.61 -15.33
CA GLY A 111 -0.46 5.45 -14.61
C GLY A 111 0.37 4.70 -13.57
N THR A 112 1.19 5.45 -12.84
CA THR A 112 1.93 4.96 -11.67
C THR A 112 1.43 5.69 -10.44
N TYR A 113 0.87 4.95 -9.50
CA TYR A 113 0.12 5.50 -8.40
C TYR A 113 0.80 5.30 -7.05
N LEU A 114 0.45 6.22 -6.16
CA LEU A 114 0.60 6.13 -4.72
C LEU A 114 -0.82 6.07 -4.14
N VAL A 115 -1.09 5.03 -3.33
CA VAL A 115 -2.30 4.97 -2.51
C VAL A 115 -1.92 5.38 -1.10
N ILE A 116 -2.70 6.28 -0.50
CA ILE A 116 -2.55 6.75 0.87
C ILE A 116 -3.83 6.42 1.62
N ALA A 117 -3.72 5.92 2.83
CA ALA A 117 -4.82 5.75 3.76
C ALA A 117 -4.54 6.57 5.03
N LEU A 118 -5.45 7.47 5.38
CA LEU A 118 -5.38 8.33 6.57
C LEU A 118 -6.56 8.02 7.48
N GLY A 119 -6.29 7.42 8.63
CA GLY A 119 -7.27 7.08 9.65
C GLY A 119 -7.35 8.14 10.74
N LEU A 120 -8.57 8.58 11.08
CA LEU A 120 -8.83 9.35 12.30
C LEU A 120 -9.03 8.37 13.46
N ALA A 121 -8.23 8.51 14.51
CA ALA A 121 -8.29 7.64 15.67
C ALA A 121 -8.89 8.35 16.90
N ALA A 122 -9.61 7.59 17.72
CA ALA A 122 -10.16 8.00 19.01
C ALA A 122 -9.11 7.94 20.14
N ASP A 123 -7.88 8.35 19.84
CA ASP A 123 -6.77 8.50 20.78
C ASP A 123 -6.27 9.93 20.69
N LEU A 124 -6.26 10.65 21.82
CA LEU A 124 -5.84 12.05 21.85
C LEU A 124 -4.31 12.20 21.76
N GLU A 125 -3.55 11.18 22.14
CA GLU A 125 -2.09 11.17 22.04
C GLU A 125 -1.65 10.77 20.63
N GLU A 126 -2.40 9.86 19.99
CA GLU A 126 -2.18 9.40 18.61
C GLU A 126 -3.44 9.53 17.73
N PRO A 127 -3.85 10.77 17.36
CA PRO A 127 -5.14 11.02 16.69
C PRO A 127 -5.17 10.62 15.21
N VAL A 128 -4.02 10.24 14.64
CA VAL A 128 -3.89 9.91 13.21
C VAL A 128 -3.12 8.61 13.08
N ALA A 129 -3.75 7.62 12.43
CA ALA A 129 -3.08 6.46 11.89
C ALA A 129 -2.92 6.64 10.38
N SER A 130 -1.83 6.17 9.78
CA SER A 130 -1.65 6.27 8.34
C SER A 130 -0.80 5.17 7.77
N ASP A 131 -1.05 4.83 6.52
CA ASP A 131 -0.22 3.95 5.72
C ASP A 131 -0.27 4.36 4.25
N TRP A 132 0.69 3.87 3.46
CA TRP A 132 0.78 4.17 2.04
C TRP A 132 1.44 3.04 1.26
N ARG A 133 1.10 2.95 -0.03
CA ARG A 133 1.64 1.97 -0.98
C ARG A 133 2.03 2.62 -2.29
N THR A 134 3.29 2.43 -2.68
CA THR A 134 3.84 2.81 -3.99
C THR A 134 5.10 1.98 -4.29
N PRO A 135 5.45 1.70 -5.56
CA PRO A 135 4.72 2.03 -6.78
C PRO A 135 3.62 1.02 -7.11
N ILE A 136 2.47 1.53 -7.57
CA ILE A 136 1.42 0.73 -8.19
C ILE A 136 1.33 1.12 -9.67
N LEU A 137 1.83 0.27 -10.56
CA LEU A 137 1.66 0.44 -12.00
C LEU A 137 0.29 -0.12 -12.40
N PHE A 138 -0.59 0.73 -12.94
CA PHE A 138 -1.94 0.34 -13.34
C PHE A 138 -2.12 0.48 -14.86
N ILE A 139 -2.57 -0.59 -15.51
CA ILE A 139 -2.74 -0.68 -16.96
C ILE A 139 -4.16 -1.20 -17.25
N PRO A 140 -5.14 -0.30 -17.46
CA PRO A 140 -6.52 -0.70 -17.71
C PRO A 140 -6.72 -1.27 -19.12
N THR A 141 -7.79 -2.06 -19.28
CA THR A 141 -8.35 -2.52 -20.56
C THR A 141 -9.84 -2.16 -20.67
#